data_AF-A0A1C4YGR7-F1
#
_entry.id   AF-A0A1C4YGR7-F1
#
_cell.length_a   1.000
_cell.length_b   1.000
_cell.length_c   1.000
_cell.angle_alpha   90.00
_cell.angle_beta   90.00
_cell.angle_gamma   90.00
#
_symmetry.space_group_name_H-M   'P 1'
#
loop_
_entity.id
_entity.type
_entity.pdbx_description
1 polymer ?
#
loop_
_entity_poly.entity_id
_entity_poly.type
_entity_poly.pdbx_seq_one_letter_code
_entity_poly.pdbx_strand_id
1 'polypeptide(L)'
;MGGPGLAPTLEALGLAELVGRDRFDVLDGLVTLLAGDGDDLDSQAARDAACDVLDEVFADADTWQDLAAATVTRDDMQALLEMFLARYIYNRMPVIAERLGRLTDQQAARQADADMRQLITDLVALRLPEDPFTIDWAGSQGRQIADDAIGAVYETLEALDGSDE
;
A
#
# COMPACT_ATOMS: atom_id res chain seq x y z
N MET A 1 -9.70 -22.27 8.31
CA MET A 1 -11.03 -22.29 7.66
C MET A 1 -11.13 -21.00 6.87
N GLY A 2 -11.66 -21.03 5.64
CA GLY A 2 -11.96 -19.79 4.92
C GLY A 2 -13.04 -18.98 5.66
N GLY A 3 -13.03 -17.66 5.48
CA GLY A 3 -14.08 -16.78 5.99
C GLY A 3 -15.45 -17.06 5.32
N PRO A 4 -16.50 -16.32 5.69
CA PRO A 4 -17.84 -16.58 5.18
C PRO A 4 -18.03 -16.28 3.67
N GLY A 5 -17.02 -15.71 2.99
CA GLY A 5 -17.04 -15.33 1.57
C GLY A 5 -17.23 -13.83 1.38
N LEU A 6 -17.03 -13.33 0.15
CA LEU A 6 -17.00 -11.90 -0.16
C LEU A 6 -18.30 -11.17 0.25
N ALA A 7 -19.47 -11.66 -0.20
CA ALA A 7 -20.78 -11.05 0.11
C ALA A 7 -21.02 -10.82 1.62
N PRO A 8 -21.01 -11.86 2.50
CA PRO A 8 -21.23 -11.66 3.93
C PRO A 8 -20.09 -10.90 4.62
N THR A 9 -18.90 -10.81 4.01
CA THR A 9 -17.82 -9.95 4.52
C THR A 9 -18.13 -8.48 4.26
N LEU A 10 -18.55 -8.13 3.04
CA LEU A 10 -19.01 -6.77 2.71
C LEU A 10 -20.22 -6.37 3.55
N GLU A 11 -21.21 -7.25 3.73
CA GLU A 11 -22.36 -7.01 4.62
C GLU A 11 -21.92 -6.71 6.06
N ALA A 12 -20.96 -7.48 6.61
CA ALA A 12 -20.44 -7.29 7.96
C ALA A 12 -19.62 -5.98 8.12
N LEU A 13 -19.03 -5.49 7.04
CA LEU A 13 -18.32 -4.21 6.97
C LEU A 13 -19.24 -3.01 6.67
N GLY A 14 -20.55 -3.25 6.47
CA GLY A 14 -21.54 -2.21 6.18
C GLY A 14 -21.64 -1.82 4.70
N LEU A 15 -21.00 -2.59 3.80
CA LEU A 15 -20.97 -2.39 2.34
C LEU A 15 -21.95 -3.32 1.59
N ALA A 16 -23.11 -3.59 2.19
CA ALA A 16 -24.09 -4.55 1.66
C ALA A 16 -24.63 -4.16 0.27
N GLU A 17 -24.66 -2.87 -0.04
CA GLU A 17 -25.07 -2.31 -1.32
C GLU A 17 -24.10 -2.57 -2.47
N LEU A 18 -22.87 -3.02 -2.20
CA LEU A 18 -21.89 -3.43 -3.21
C LEU A 18 -22.04 -4.89 -3.65
N VAL A 19 -22.86 -5.68 -2.95
CA VAL A 19 -23.03 -7.11 -3.23
C VAL A 19 -23.66 -7.32 -4.61
N GLY A 20 -22.92 -7.99 -5.50
CA GLY A 20 -23.35 -8.28 -6.86
C GLY A 20 -23.08 -7.16 -7.88
N ARG A 21 -22.34 -6.10 -7.52
CA ARG A 21 -21.93 -5.05 -8.46
C ARG A 21 -20.74 -5.46 -9.33
N ASP A 22 -20.41 -4.63 -10.32
CA ASP A 22 -19.18 -4.78 -11.08
C ASP A 22 -17.94 -4.50 -10.23
N ARG A 23 -16.76 -4.86 -10.75
CA ARG A 23 -15.54 -4.80 -9.96
C ARG A 23 -15.15 -3.39 -9.52
N PHE A 24 -15.37 -2.38 -10.35
CA PHE A 24 -14.87 -1.04 -10.06
C PHE A 24 -15.65 -0.41 -8.91
N ASP A 25 -16.98 -0.58 -8.90
CA ASP A 25 -17.85 -0.23 -7.78
C ASP A 25 -17.43 -0.94 -6.47
N VAL A 26 -17.05 -2.22 -6.52
CA VAL A 26 -16.61 -2.98 -5.33
C VAL A 26 -15.24 -2.51 -4.84
N LEU A 27 -14.27 -2.35 -5.74
CA LEU A 27 -12.91 -1.94 -5.38
C LEU A 27 -12.88 -0.49 -4.87
N ASP A 28 -13.61 0.45 -5.47
CA ASP A 28 -13.71 1.84 -4.98
C ASP A 28 -14.32 1.92 -3.57
N GLY A 29 -15.34 1.10 -3.29
CA GLY A 29 -15.91 0.98 -1.95
C GLY A 29 -14.92 0.42 -0.92
N LEU A 30 -14.09 -0.56 -1.31
CA LEU A 30 -13.01 -1.08 -0.47
C LEU A 30 -11.89 -0.05 -0.23
N VAL A 31 -11.45 0.67 -1.26
CA VAL A 31 -10.46 1.76 -1.12
C VAL A 31 -10.99 2.85 -0.18
N THR A 32 -12.26 3.24 -0.33
CA THR A 32 -12.90 4.24 0.52
C THR A 32 -13.02 3.76 1.98
N LEU A 33 -13.33 2.49 2.20
CA LEU A 33 -13.34 1.89 3.55
C LEU A 33 -11.95 1.87 4.20
N LEU A 34 -10.91 1.57 3.43
CA LEU A 34 -9.54 1.38 3.93
C LEU A 34 -8.77 2.70 4.14
N ALA A 35 -8.94 3.68 3.26
CA ALA A 35 -8.12 4.88 3.18
C ALA A 35 -8.91 6.21 3.28
N GLY A 36 -10.23 6.15 3.45
CA GLY A 36 -11.08 7.34 3.56
C GLY A 36 -11.18 8.13 2.25
N ASP A 37 -11.62 9.39 2.35
CA ASP A 37 -12.04 10.17 1.19
C ASP A 37 -10.89 10.74 0.34
N GLY A 38 -9.66 10.86 0.87
CA GLY A 38 -8.51 11.41 0.13
C GLY A 38 -8.29 12.93 0.30
N ASP A 39 -8.84 13.51 1.37
CA ASP A 39 -8.85 14.97 1.59
C ASP A 39 -7.47 15.58 1.95
N ASP A 40 -6.49 14.74 2.32
CA ASP A 40 -5.11 15.15 2.62
C ASP A 40 -4.08 14.21 1.99
N LEU A 41 -2.80 14.60 2.06
CA LEU A 41 -1.67 13.84 1.49
C LEU A 41 -1.50 12.44 2.11
N ASP A 42 -1.99 12.23 3.34
CA ASP A 42 -1.93 10.93 4.02
C ASP A 42 -2.93 9.96 3.39
N SER A 43 -4.17 10.44 3.30
CA SER A 43 -5.31 9.74 2.73
C SER A 43 -5.10 9.47 1.23
N GLN A 44 -4.50 10.41 0.49
CA GLN A 44 -4.13 10.21 -0.92
C GLN A 44 -3.07 9.12 -1.08
N ALA A 45 -1.97 9.17 -0.32
CA ALA A 45 -0.94 8.13 -0.36
C ALA A 45 -1.49 6.75 0.01
N ALA A 46 -2.42 6.69 0.96
CA ALA A 46 -3.10 5.46 1.37
C ALA A 46 -4.11 4.97 0.31
N ARG A 47 -4.88 5.86 -0.34
CA ARG A 47 -5.80 5.49 -1.44
C ARG A 47 -5.02 4.93 -2.62
N ASP A 48 -3.95 5.61 -3.06
CA ASP A 48 -3.11 5.15 -4.18
C ASP A 48 -2.48 3.79 -3.88
N ALA A 49 -1.94 3.59 -2.67
CA ALA A 49 -1.40 2.30 -2.25
C ALA A 49 -2.46 1.20 -2.14
N ALA A 50 -3.69 1.53 -1.73
CA ALA A 50 -4.80 0.58 -1.67
C ALA A 50 -5.28 0.17 -3.07
N CYS A 51 -5.42 1.13 -4.00
CA CYS A 51 -5.73 0.86 -5.41
C CYS A 51 -4.69 -0.10 -6.01
N ASP A 52 -3.41 0.23 -5.89
CA ASP A 52 -2.28 -0.56 -6.38
C ASP A 52 -2.28 -2.01 -5.84
N VAL A 53 -2.64 -2.21 -4.57
CA VAL A 53 -2.70 -3.52 -3.92
C VAL A 53 -3.93 -4.31 -4.37
N LEU A 54 -5.08 -3.66 -4.51
CA LEU A 54 -6.30 -4.30 -4.98
C LEU A 54 -6.22 -4.66 -6.46
N ASP A 55 -5.60 -3.83 -7.30
CA ASP A 55 -5.35 -4.13 -8.71
C ASP A 55 -4.43 -5.34 -8.88
N GLU A 56 -3.43 -5.54 -8.01
CA GLU A 56 -2.59 -6.76 -8.02
C GLU A 56 -3.41 -8.02 -7.63
N VAL A 57 -4.23 -7.93 -6.57
CA VAL A 57 -5.06 -9.06 -6.09
C VAL A 57 -6.14 -9.47 -7.09
N PHE A 58 -6.71 -8.49 -7.78
CA PHE A 58 -7.91 -8.65 -8.62
C PHE A 58 -7.64 -8.38 -10.11
N ALA A 59 -6.38 -8.40 -10.55
CA ALA A 59 -5.95 -8.12 -11.93
C ALA A 59 -6.76 -8.91 -12.99
N ASP A 60 -6.97 -10.20 -12.74
CA ASP A 60 -7.69 -11.13 -13.63
C ASP A 60 -9.21 -11.23 -13.31
N ALA A 61 -9.72 -10.47 -12.33
CA ALA A 61 -11.12 -10.55 -11.91
C ALA A 61 -11.98 -9.55 -12.70
N ASP A 62 -12.68 -10.01 -13.74
CA ASP A 62 -13.57 -9.16 -14.55
C ASP A 62 -15.02 -9.14 -14.03
N THR A 63 -15.45 -10.16 -13.28
CA THR A 63 -16.82 -10.30 -12.79
C THR A 63 -16.92 -10.41 -11.27
N TRP A 64 -18.13 -10.20 -10.74
CA TRP A 64 -18.46 -10.49 -9.34
C TRP A 64 -18.09 -11.91 -8.90
N GLN A 65 -18.26 -12.89 -9.79
CA GLN A 65 -17.93 -14.29 -9.53
C GLN A 65 -16.42 -14.48 -9.39
N ASP A 66 -15.62 -13.78 -10.19
CA ASP A 66 -14.16 -13.84 -10.13
C ASP A 66 -13.64 -13.17 -8.85
N LEU A 67 -14.18 -11.99 -8.49
CA LEU A 67 -13.91 -11.33 -7.20
C LEU A 67 -14.23 -12.25 -6.01
N ALA A 68 -15.38 -12.93 -6.05
CA ALA A 68 -15.81 -13.84 -4.98
C ALA A 68 -15.04 -15.17 -4.96
N ALA A 69 -14.37 -15.53 -6.07
CA ALA A 69 -13.54 -16.72 -6.20
C ALA A 69 -12.05 -16.46 -5.93
N ALA A 70 -11.62 -15.19 -5.92
CA ALA A 70 -10.25 -14.80 -5.59
C ALA A 70 -9.84 -15.33 -4.20
N THR A 71 -8.73 -16.04 -4.14
CA THR A 71 -8.19 -16.59 -2.88
C THR A 71 -6.85 -15.97 -2.56
N VAL A 72 -6.79 -15.22 -1.46
CA VAL A 72 -5.55 -14.70 -0.89
C VAL A 72 -5.11 -15.66 0.22
N THR A 73 -3.92 -16.26 0.12
CA THR A 73 -3.35 -17.06 1.21
C THR A 73 -2.77 -16.17 2.30
N ARG A 74 -2.28 -16.76 3.40
CA ARG A 74 -1.63 -15.98 4.47
C ARG A 74 -0.35 -15.30 3.96
N ASP A 75 0.42 -16.02 3.17
CA ASP A 75 1.71 -15.56 2.65
C ASP A 75 1.50 -14.46 1.62
N ASP A 76 0.47 -14.60 0.76
CA ASP A 76 0.04 -13.53 -0.15
C ASP A 76 -0.39 -12.29 0.64
N MET A 77 -1.22 -12.44 1.67
CA MET A 77 -1.67 -11.30 2.50
C MET A 77 -0.50 -10.58 3.20
N GLN A 78 0.55 -11.31 3.58
CA GLN A 78 1.77 -10.72 4.13
C GLN A 78 2.53 -9.90 3.07
N ALA A 79 2.71 -10.43 1.87
CA ALA A 79 3.33 -9.72 0.76
C ALA A 79 2.52 -8.48 0.32
N LEU A 80 1.19 -8.57 0.31
CA LEU A 80 0.28 -7.46 -0.02
C LEU A 80 0.34 -6.35 1.04
N LEU A 81 0.47 -6.70 2.32
CA LEU A 81 0.65 -5.74 3.41
C LEU A 81 2.02 -5.04 3.34
N GLU A 82 3.09 -5.78 3.03
CA GLU A 82 4.42 -5.22 2.80
C GLU A 82 4.41 -4.25 1.61
N MET A 83 3.79 -4.66 0.50
CA MET A 83 3.61 -3.83 -0.70
C MET A 83 2.76 -2.58 -0.42
N PHE A 84 1.67 -2.70 0.36
CA PHE A 84 0.84 -1.58 0.77
C PHE A 84 1.68 -0.54 1.52
N LEU A 85 2.42 -0.97 2.55
CA LEU A 85 3.25 -0.09 3.36
C LEU A 85 4.35 0.58 2.53
N ALA A 86 5.04 -0.17 1.66
CA ALA A 86 6.09 0.38 0.80
C ALA A 86 5.55 1.44 -0.18
N ARG A 87 4.40 1.18 -0.83
CA ARG A 87 3.75 2.13 -1.74
C ARG A 87 3.22 3.36 -0.99
N TYR A 88 2.59 3.17 0.17
CA TYR A 88 2.11 4.24 1.03
C TYR A 88 3.24 5.17 1.46
N ILE A 89 4.37 4.63 1.94
CA ILE A 89 5.54 5.41 2.35
C ILE A 89 6.12 6.19 1.17
N TYR A 90 6.32 5.53 0.02
CA TYR A 90 6.79 6.19 -1.19
C TYR A 90 5.87 7.36 -1.61
N ASN A 91 4.55 7.14 -1.68
CA ASN A 91 3.58 8.16 -2.10
C ASN A 91 3.46 9.32 -1.09
N ARG A 92 3.67 9.05 0.20
CA ARG A 92 3.62 10.05 1.29
C ARG A 92 4.83 10.97 1.35
N MET A 93 5.90 10.70 0.59
CA MET A 93 7.17 11.44 0.66
C MET A 93 7.39 12.35 -0.56
N PRO A 94 6.86 13.61 -0.55
CA PRO A 94 6.99 14.53 -1.68
C PRO A 94 8.46 14.88 -2.02
N VAL A 95 9.37 14.76 -1.05
CA VAL A 95 10.81 14.93 -1.26
C VAL A 95 11.38 13.99 -2.34
N ILE A 96 10.80 12.80 -2.52
CA ILE A 96 11.22 11.86 -3.57
C ILE A 96 10.87 12.44 -4.94
N ALA A 97 9.63 12.88 -5.14
CA ALA A 97 9.19 13.52 -6.37
C ALA A 97 9.99 14.80 -6.68
N GLU A 98 10.31 15.61 -5.66
CA GLU A 98 11.18 16.78 -5.81
C GLU A 98 12.60 16.42 -6.25
N ARG A 99 13.20 15.37 -5.68
CA ARG A 99 14.54 14.90 -6.06
C ARG A 99 14.56 14.36 -7.49
N LEU A 100 13.62 13.50 -7.83
CA LEU A 100 13.49 12.94 -9.19
C LEU A 100 13.25 14.05 -10.23
N GLY A 101 12.45 15.06 -9.89
CA GLY A 101 12.19 16.22 -10.74
C GLY A 101 13.41 17.13 -11.03
N ARG A 102 14.51 17.01 -10.26
CA ARG A 102 15.78 17.72 -10.52
C ARG A 102 16.65 17.01 -11.56
N LEU A 103 16.39 15.74 -11.85
CA LEU A 103 17.16 14.95 -12.81
C LEU A 103 16.70 15.27 -14.24
N THR A 104 17.63 15.78 -15.07
CA THR A 104 17.35 16.15 -16.46
C THR A 104 17.42 14.98 -17.45
N ASP A 105 18.06 13.87 -17.06
CA ASP A 105 18.07 12.62 -17.83
C ASP A 105 16.91 11.72 -17.38
N GLN A 106 16.02 11.42 -18.32
CA GLN A 106 14.85 10.55 -18.09
C GLN A 106 15.24 9.12 -17.73
N GLN A 107 16.38 8.60 -18.22
CA GLN A 107 16.82 7.25 -17.87
C GLN A 107 17.37 7.21 -16.44
N ALA A 108 18.20 8.20 -16.06
CA ALA A 108 18.67 8.36 -14.69
C ALA A 108 17.50 8.54 -13.71
N ALA A 109 16.50 9.36 -14.05
CA ALA A 109 15.31 9.55 -13.23
C ALA A 109 14.50 8.26 -13.01
N ARG A 110 14.33 7.43 -14.04
CA ARG A 110 13.66 6.12 -13.90
C ARG A 110 14.46 5.13 -13.06
N GLN A 111 15.79 5.13 -13.18
CA GLN A 111 16.63 4.27 -12.35
C GLN A 111 16.57 4.69 -10.89
N ALA A 112 16.73 5.98 -10.61
CA ALA A 112 16.63 6.52 -9.25
C ALA A 112 15.24 6.29 -8.61
N ASP A 113 14.15 6.33 -9.39
CA ASP A 113 12.81 5.95 -8.93
C ASP A 113 12.74 4.47 -8.52
N ALA A 114 13.23 3.58 -9.39
CA ALA A 114 13.25 2.13 -9.11
C ALA A 114 14.13 1.80 -7.88
N ASP A 115 15.31 2.42 -7.77
CA ASP A 115 16.22 2.25 -6.65
C ASP A 115 15.58 2.75 -5.34
N MET A 116 14.85 3.87 -5.37
CA MET A 116 14.14 4.41 -4.21
C MET A 116 13.00 3.50 -3.77
N ARG A 117 12.22 2.97 -4.72
CA ARG A 117 11.14 2.00 -4.43
C ARG A 117 11.69 0.73 -3.79
N GLN A 118 12.79 0.18 -4.33
CA GLN A 118 13.43 -1.01 -3.75
C GLN A 118 13.95 -0.74 -2.33
N LEU A 119 14.60 0.40 -2.11
CA LEU A 119 15.10 0.82 -0.80
C LEU A 119 13.98 0.92 0.25
N ILE A 120 12.82 1.45 -0.14
CA ILE A 120 11.66 1.54 0.75
C ILE A 120 11.09 0.15 1.05
N THR A 121 10.97 -0.73 0.05
CA THR A 121 10.57 -2.13 0.26
C THR A 121 11.51 -2.85 1.22
N ASP A 122 12.82 -2.75 1.01
CA ASP A 122 13.83 -3.37 1.89
C ASP A 122 13.75 -2.83 3.32
N LEU A 123 13.52 -1.53 3.50
CA LEU A 123 13.32 -0.92 4.82
C LEU A 123 12.03 -1.39 5.49
N VAL A 124 10.91 -1.54 4.77
CA VAL A 124 9.66 -2.09 5.32
C VAL A 124 9.85 -3.54 5.74
N ALA A 125 10.45 -4.37 4.89
CA ALA A 125 10.74 -5.79 5.18
C ALA A 125 11.61 -5.97 6.44
N LEU A 126 12.59 -5.07 6.66
CA LEU A 126 13.43 -5.07 7.86
C LEU A 126 12.72 -4.59 9.14
N ARG A 127 11.59 -3.87 9.03
CA ARG A 127 10.82 -3.32 10.16
C ARG A 127 9.61 -4.17 10.52
N LEU A 128 9.07 -4.95 9.58
CA LEU A 128 8.00 -5.89 9.86
C LEU A 128 8.46 -7.04 10.78
N PRO A 129 7.65 -7.46 11.76
CA PRO A 129 7.94 -8.66 12.55
C PRO A 129 7.72 -9.92 11.70
N GLU A 130 8.27 -11.05 12.16
CA GLU A 130 8.10 -12.37 11.53
C GLU A 130 6.62 -12.76 11.30
N ASP A 131 5.72 -12.30 12.18
CA ASP A 131 4.26 -12.47 12.05
C ASP A 131 3.54 -11.11 12.13
N PRO A 132 3.32 -10.42 10.99
CA PRO A 132 2.68 -9.09 10.97
C PRO A 132 1.19 -9.13 11.30
N PHE A 133 0.57 -10.32 11.37
CA PHE A 133 -0.83 -10.48 11.77
C PHE A 133 -1.04 -10.37 13.29
N THR A 134 0.04 -10.25 14.06
CA THR A 134 0.01 -10.01 15.51
C THR A 134 -0.07 -8.53 15.89
N ILE A 135 0.08 -7.63 14.91
CA ILE A 135 0.12 -6.17 15.11
C ILE A 135 -1.28 -5.57 15.13
N ASP A 136 -1.50 -4.66 16.09
CA ASP A 136 -2.64 -3.73 16.07
C ASP A 136 -2.40 -2.64 15.02
N TRP A 137 -2.82 -2.92 13.79
CA TRP A 137 -2.72 -2.01 12.64
C TRP A 137 -3.62 -0.78 12.76
N ALA A 138 -4.73 -0.86 13.51
CA ALA A 138 -5.63 0.25 13.74
C ALA A 138 -5.19 1.15 14.92
N GLY A 139 -4.36 0.61 15.82
CA GLY A 139 -3.82 1.31 16.98
C GLY A 139 -2.43 1.91 16.78
N SER A 140 -1.71 2.09 17.90
CA SER A 140 -0.41 2.77 17.90
C SER A 140 0.73 1.92 17.32
N GLN A 141 0.58 0.60 17.25
CA GLN A 141 1.63 -0.29 16.75
C GLN A 141 1.83 -0.14 15.24
N GLY A 142 0.75 -0.24 14.45
CA GLY A 142 0.81 -0.02 13.00
C GLY A 142 1.31 1.37 12.63
N ARG A 143 0.82 2.40 13.35
CA ARG A 143 1.29 3.78 13.17
C ARG A 143 2.79 3.93 13.44
N GLN A 144 3.30 3.37 14.54
CA GLN A 144 4.72 3.44 14.86
C GLN A 144 5.59 2.75 13.78
N ILE A 145 5.17 1.59 13.26
CA ILE A 145 5.91 0.90 12.18
C ILE A 145 6.01 1.79 10.94
N ALA A 146 4.92 2.46 10.56
CA ALA A 146 4.92 3.39 9.43
C ALA A 146 5.79 4.63 9.68
N ASP A 147 5.66 5.27 10.85
CA ASP A 147 6.44 6.46 11.22
C ASP A 147 7.96 6.15 11.32
N ASP A 148 8.33 5.01 11.91
CA ASP A 148 9.73 4.55 12.03
C ASP A 148 10.33 4.23 10.64
N ALA A 149 9.53 3.69 9.71
CA ALA A 149 9.96 3.42 8.34
C ALA A 149 10.13 4.72 7.53
N ILE A 150 9.18 5.66 7.62
CA ILE A 150 9.30 6.99 7.01
C ILE A 150 10.56 7.71 7.52
N GLY A 151 10.81 7.68 8.83
CA GLY A 151 12.01 8.25 9.45
C GLY A 151 13.29 7.65 8.87
N ALA A 152 13.37 6.32 8.74
CA ALA A 152 14.53 5.64 8.17
C ALA A 152 14.79 6.01 6.68
N VAL A 153 13.74 6.27 5.89
CA VAL A 153 13.90 6.75 4.51
C VAL A 153 14.44 8.18 4.51
N TYR A 154 13.93 9.09 5.36
CA TYR A 154 14.49 10.44 5.51
C TYR A 154 15.97 10.43 5.94
N GLU A 155 16.33 9.65 6.96
CA GLU A 155 17.72 9.49 7.42
C GLU A 155 18.64 9.01 6.28
N THR A 156 18.16 8.07 5.46
CA THR A 156 18.93 7.54 4.33
C THR A 156 19.06 8.57 3.20
N LEU A 157 17.99 9.32 2.91
CA LEU A 157 18.00 10.42 1.93
C LEU A 157 18.94 11.56 2.35
N GLU A 158 19.00 11.90 3.65
CA GLU A 158 19.94 12.90 4.19
C GLU A 158 21.40 12.41 4.11
N ALA A 159 21.65 11.15 4.44
CA ALA A 159 22.99 10.56 4.36
C ALA A 159 23.52 10.52 2.92
N LEU A 160 22.66 10.32 1.92
CA LEU A 160 23.04 10.38 0.51
C LEU A 160 23.40 11.80 0.05
N ASP A 161 22.61 12.82 0.43
CA ASP A 161 22.93 14.23 0.08
C ASP A 161 24.20 14.72 0.77
N GLY A 162 24.44 14.32 2.03
CA GLY A 162 25.64 14.67 2.78
C GLY A 162 26.90 13.88 2.37
N SER A 163 26.81 12.97 1.41
CA SER A 163 27.96 12.20 0.86
C SER A 163 28.60 12.86 -0.36
N ASP A 164 28.01 13.93 -0.91
CA ASP A 164 28.47 14.67 -2.09
C ASP A 164 29.24 15.98 -1.74
N GLU A 165 29.59 16.23 -0.46
CA GLU A 165 30.46 17.33 0.03
C GLU A 165 31.90 16.88 0.38
#